data_AF-A4G171-F1
#
_entry.id   AF-A4G171-F1
#
_cell.length_a   1.000
_cell.length_b   1.000
_cell.length_c   1.000
_cell.angle_alpha   90.00
_cell.angle_beta   90.00
_cell.angle_gamma   90.00
#
_symmetry.space_group_name_H-M   'P 1'
#
loop_
_entity.id
_entity.type
_entity.pdbx_description
1 polymer ?
#
loop_
_entity_poly.entity_id
_entity_poly.type
_entity_poly.pdbx_seq_one_letter_code
_entity_poly.pdbx_strand_id
1 'polypeptide(L)'
;MNKIEAIKRVNEELHANLLNERNTQWSTVVPYAGDEGWWLKIPLSGFRQEQHFLICSEKAKSFRHIRIKANTILSPATRFRCKDQTADVFISAKNVKRLVDTLPGGSKFSFDKYVFGEYSF
;
A
#
# COMPACT_ATOMS: atom_id res chain seq x y z
N MET A 1 9.97 8.68 -9.87
CA MET A 1 8.85 7.95 -10.51
C MET A 1 7.53 8.54 -10.06
N ASN A 2 6.56 8.72 -10.95
CA ASN A 2 5.20 9.16 -10.58
C ASN A 2 4.16 8.03 -10.68
N LYS A 3 2.95 8.28 -10.18
CA LYS A 3 1.85 7.30 -10.17
C LYS A 3 1.50 6.76 -11.56
N ILE A 4 1.44 7.65 -12.56
CA ILE A 4 1.03 7.29 -13.93
C ILE A 4 2.08 6.37 -14.57
N GLU A 5 3.35 6.72 -14.43
CA GLU A 5 4.48 5.92 -14.91
C GLU A 5 4.50 4.54 -14.25
N ALA A 6 4.29 4.46 -12.94
CA ALA A 6 4.27 3.21 -12.21
C ALA A 6 3.08 2.31 -12.61
N ILE A 7 1.87 2.89 -12.77
CA ILE A 7 0.70 2.18 -13.29
C ILE A 7 0.99 1.60 -14.68
N LYS A 8 1.53 2.42 -15.58
CA LYS A 8 1.89 2.00 -16.93
C LYS A 8 2.86 0.82 -16.90
N ARG A 9 3.91 0.92 -16.09
CA ARG A 9 4.92 -0.12 -15.95
C ARG A 9 4.35 -1.45 -15.46
N VAL A 10 3.47 -1.41 -14.45
CA VAL A 10 2.81 -2.64 -13.94
C VAL A 10 1.90 -3.25 -15.01
N ASN A 11 1.10 -2.44 -15.69
CA ASN A 11 0.19 -2.93 -16.73
C ASN A 11 0.94 -3.53 -17.92
N GLU A 12 2.08 -2.94 -18.30
CA GLU A 12 2.97 -3.45 -19.35
C GLU A 12 3.57 -4.81 -18.97
N GLU A 13 4.13 -4.93 -17.77
CA GLU A 13 4.71 -6.20 -17.27
C GLU A 13 3.66 -7.32 -17.22
N LEU A 14 2.42 -6.99 -16.83
CA LEU A 14 1.33 -7.97 -16.72
C LEU A 14 0.60 -8.22 -18.04
N HIS A 15 0.95 -7.49 -19.11
CA HIS A 15 0.22 -7.47 -20.37
C HIS A 15 -1.30 -7.27 -20.19
N ALA A 16 -1.69 -6.44 -19.22
CA ALA A 16 -3.08 -6.25 -18.82
C ALA A 16 -3.35 -4.84 -18.29
N ASN A 17 -4.51 -4.27 -18.61
CA ASN A 17 -4.96 -2.97 -18.08
C ASN A 17 -5.59 -3.10 -16.69
N LEU A 18 -4.85 -3.66 -15.73
CA LEU A 18 -5.34 -3.94 -14.38
C LEU A 18 -5.44 -2.68 -13.51
N LEU A 19 -4.40 -1.84 -13.56
CA LEU A 19 -4.29 -0.63 -12.75
C LEU A 19 -4.72 0.61 -13.53
N ASN A 20 -5.36 1.55 -12.83
CA ASN A 20 -5.71 2.87 -13.32
C ASN A 20 -5.74 3.88 -12.16
N GLU A 21 -5.96 5.15 -12.46
CA GLU A 21 -5.91 6.21 -11.44
C GLU A 21 -6.97 6.06 -10.33
N ARG A 22 -8.10 5.44 -10.63
CA ARG A 22 -9.25 5.31 -9.71
C ARG A 22 -9.08 4.13 -8.75
N ASN A 23 -8.53 3.01 -9.22
CA ASN A 23 -8.39 1.79 -8.40
C ASN A 23 -7.01 1.61 -7.75
N THR A 24 -6.09 2.56 -7.99
CA THR A 24 -4.71 2.48 -7.49
C THR A 24 -4.40 3.63 -6.55
N GLN A 25 -3.99 3.32 -5.33
CA GLN A 25 -3.45 4.29 -4.38
C GLN A 25 -1.92 4.35 -4.52
N TRP A 26 -1.39 5.57 -4.58
CA TRP A 26 0.05 5.84 -4.68
C TRP A 26 0.54 6.43 -3.36
N SER A 27 1.69 5.96 -2.89
CA SER A 27 2.32 6.47 -1.68
C SER A 27 3.83 6.56 -1.87
N THR A 28 4.42 7.68 -1.51
CA THR A 28 5.87 7.89 -1.45
C THR A 28 6.33 7.89 0.00
N VAL A 29 7.62 7.66 0.22
CA VAL A 29 8.22 7.77 1.56
C VAL A 29 8.06 9.20 2.08
N VAL A 30 7.52 9.34 3.28
CA VAL A 30 7.35 10.60 4.01
C VAL A 30 7.77 10.46 5.48
N PRO A 31 8.23 11.53 6.12
CA PRO A 31 8.58 11.50 7.53
C PRO A 31 7.34 11.39 8.44
N TYR A 32 7.46 10.62 9.52
CA TYR A 32 6.45 10.51 10.58
C TYR A 32 7.08 10.06 11.90
N ALA A 33 6.88 10.85 12.97
CA ALA A 33 7.25 10.50 14.35
C ALA A 33 8.70 9.99 14.56
N GLY A 34 9.69 10.59 13.89
CA GLY A 34 11.10 10.15 13.97
C GLY A 34 11.43 8.92 13.10
N ASP A 35 10.52 8.56 12.20
CA ASP A 35 10.69 7.55 11.17
C ASP A 35 10.37 8.11 9.77
N GLU A 36 10.61 7.32 8.74
CA GLU A 36 10.16 7.55 7.37
C GLU A 36 9.43 6.32 6.84
N GLY A 37 8.39 6.51 6.04
CA GLY A 37 7.57 5.39 5.57
C GLY A 37 6.42 5.80 4.67
N TRP A 38 5.56 4.85 4.37
CA TRP A 38 4.41 5.03 3.49
C TRP A 38 3.12 5.12 4.29
N TRP A 39 2.30 6.10 3.94
CA TRP A 39 0.92 6.18 4.40
C TRP A 39 -0.02 5.53 3.41
N LEU A 40 -0.89 4.64 3.90
CA LEU A 40 -2.04 4.14 3.17
C LEU A 40 -3.30 4.56 3.91
N LYS A 41 -4.28 5.05 3.15
CA LYS A 41 -5.58 5.49 3.67
C LYS A 41 -6.67 4.74 2.93
N ILE A 42 -7.34 3.84 3.64
CA ILE A 42 -8.26 2.88 3.03
C ILE A 42 -9.64 3.08 3.64
N PRO A 43 -10.63 3.62 2.91
CA PRO A 43 -12.00 3.63 3.38
C PRO A 43 -12.44 2.22 3.77
N LEU A 44 -13.16 2.06 4.89
CA LEU A 44 -13.58 0.74 5.37
C LEU A 44 -14.43 -0.02 4.34
N SER A 45 -15.22 0.70 3.55
CA SER A 45 -15.96 0.14 2.41
C SER A 45 -15.06 -0.39 1.30
N GLY A 46 -13.84 0.13 1.15
CA GLY A 46 -12.85 -0.28 0.16
C GLY A 46 -12.39 -1.73 0.34
N PHE A 47 -12.35 -2.24 1.57
CA PHE A 47 -11.97 -3.64 1.81
C PHE A 47 -12.95 -4.68 1.22
N ARG A 48 -14.14 -4.25 0.77
CA ARG A 48 -15.09 -5.08 -0.01
C ARG A 48 -14.71 -5.22 -1.49
N GLN A 49 -13.76 -4.42 -1.95
CA GLN A 49 -13.26 -4.40 -3.32
C GLN A 49 -11.79 -4.80 -3.34
N GLU A 50 -11.29 -5.16 -4.51
CA GLU A 50 -9.86 -5.36 -4.68
C GLU A 50 -9.12 -4.02 -4.51
N GLN A 51 -8.05 -4.03 -3.72
CA GLN A 51 -7.25 -2.86 -3.41
C GLN A 51 -5.85 -2.99 -4.03
N HIS A 52 -5.40 -1.92 -4.70
CA HIS A 52 -4.07 -1.83 -5.27
C HIS A 52 -3.32 -0.64 -4.66
N PHE A 53 -2.17 -0.92 -4.06
CA PHE A 53 -1.26 0.10 -3.53
C PHE A 53 0.06 0.02 -4.28
N LEU A 54 0.56 1.17 -4.69
CA LEU A 54 1.90 1.34 -5.21
C LEU A 54 2.69 2.16 -4.20
N ILE A 55 3.60 1.50 -3.49
CA ILE A 55 4.48 2.15 -2.50
C ILE A 55 5.86 2.38 -3.13
N CYS A 56 6.29 3.63 -3.20
CA CYS A 56 7.49 4.04 -3.92
C CYS A 56 8.58 4.53 -2.97
N SER A 57 9.81 4.04 -3.18
CA SER A 57 11.02 4.57 -2.56
C SER A 57 11.93 5.13 -3.65
N GLU A 58 11.98 6.45 -3.76
CA GLU A 58 12.93 7.13 -4.66
C GLU A 58 14.38 6.83 -4.25
N LYS A 59 14.66 6.74 -2.94
CA LYS A 59 15.98 6.39 -2.39
C LYS A 59 16.43 4.99 -2.82
N ALA A 60 15.51 4.02 -2.82
CA ALA A 60 15.78 2.65 -3.24
C ALA A 60 15.54 2.44 -4.74
N LYS A 61 15.21 3.50 -5.50
CA LYS A 61 14.98 3.44 -6.94
C LYS A 61 14.03 2.30 -7.34
N SER A 62 12.96 2.15 -6.56
CA SER A 62 12.02 1.03 -6.71
C SER A 62 10.65 1.36 -6.14
N PHE A 63 9.64 0.67 -6.65
CA PHE A 63 8.31 0.66 -6.07
C PHE A 63 7.77 -0.76 -6.00
N ARG A 64 6.82 -0.99 -5.07
CA ARG A 64 6.14 -2.28 -4.92
C ARG A 64 4.66 -2.13 -5.17
N HIS A 65 4.13 -3.14 -5.85
CA HIS A 65 2.70 -3.32 -6.01
C HIS A 65 2.19 -4.27 -4.93
N ILE A 66 1.33 -3.77 -4.06
CA ILE A 66 0.58 -4.54 -3.06
C ILE A 66 -0.84 -4.73 -3.59
N ARG A 67 -1.31 -5.97 -3.63
CA ARG A 67 -2.67 -6.34 -4.07
C ARG A 67 -3.39 -7.11 -2.98
N ILE A 68 -4.50 -6.57 -2.50
CA ILE A 68 -5.38 -7.24 -1.53
C ILE A 68 -6.70 -7.54 -2.21
N LYS A 69 -7.04 -8.82 -2.35
CA LYS A 69 -8.32 -9.24 -2.94
C LYS A 69 -9.50 -8.77 -2.08
N ALA A 70 -10.63 -8.53 -2.73
CA ALA A 70 -11.89 -8.20 -2.07
C ALA A 70 -12.21 -9.18 -0.92
N ASN A 71 -12.71 -8.65 0.19
CA ASN A 71 -13.13 -9.43 1.37
C ASN A 71 -12.03 -10.30 2.01
N THR A 72 -10.74 -10.05 1.72
CA THR A 72 -9.65 -10.77 2.39
C THR A 72 -9.51 -10.34 3.86
N ILE A 73 -9.82 -9.08 4.17
CA ILE A 73 -9.81 -8.54 5.53
C ILE A 73 -11.26 -8.29 5.94
N LEU A 74 -11.85 -9.26 6.63
CA LEU A 74 -13.29 -9.29 6.95
C LEU A 74 -13.70 -8.26 8.00
N SER A 75 -12.79 -7.88 8.90
CA SER A 75 -13.08 -6.93 9.99
C SER A 75 -12.03 -5.83 10.08
N PRO A 76 -11.93 -4.93 9.08
CA PRO A 76 -10.83 -3.96 9.01
C PRO A 76 -10.77 -3.01 10.21
N ALA A 77 -11.93 -2.62 10.75
CA ALA A 77 -12.02 -1.76 11.94
C ALA A 77 -11.40 -2.38 13.22
N THR A 78 -11.27 -3.71 13.27
CA THR A 78 -10.59 -4.42 14.36
C THR A 78 -9.10 -4.66 14.09
N ARG A 79 -8.67 -4.47 12.83
CA ARG A 79 -7.32 -4.79 12.36
C ARG A 79 -6.43 -3.57 12.25
N PHE A 80 -7.02 -2.40 11.98
CA PHE A 80 -6.32 -1.15 11.75
C PHE A 80 -6.81 -0.07 12.68
N ARG A 81 -5.93 0.88 12.98
CA ARG A 81 -6.36 2.16 13.56
C ARG A 81 -7.29 2.85 12.56
N CYS A 82 -8.48 3.23 13.02
CA CYS A 82 -9.48 3.85 12.17
C CYS A 82 -9.80 5.26 12.64
N LYS A 83 -9.96 6.18 11.69
CA LYS A 83 -10.43 7.55 11.89
C LYS A 83 -11.45 7.85 10.79
N ASP A 84 -12.62 8.35 11.17
CA ASP A 84 -13.67 8.78 10.21
C ASP A 84 -13.98 7.73 9.11
N GLN A 85 -14.24 6.48 9.51
CA GLN A 85 -14.51 5.35 8.60
C GLN A 85 -13.37 5.02 7.60
N THR A 86 -12.16 5.48 7.89
CA THR A 86 -10.95 5.21 7.11
C THR A 86 -9.94 4.49 7.99
N ALA A 87 -9.39 3.39 7.49
CA ALA A 87 -8.24 2.75 8.09
C ALA A 87 -6.99 3.56 7.71
N ASP A 88 -6.33 4.08 8.74
CA ASP A 88 -5.03 4.74 8.63
C ASP A 88 -3.96 3.67 8.85
N VAL A 89 -2.99 3.59 7.94
CA VAL A 89 -1.90 2.63 7.98
C VAL A 89 -0.59 3.35 7.72
N PHE A 90 0.41 3.08 8.55
CA PHE A 90 1.77 3.56 8.32
C PHE A 90 2.74 2.38 8.27
N ILE A 91 3.43 2.24 7.15
CA ILE A 91 4.44 1.20 6.93
C ILE A 91 5.81 1.86 6.96
N SER A 92 6.63 1.50 7.94
CA SER A 92 8.00 2.02 8.07
C SER A 92 8.86 1.58 6.89
N ALA A 93 9.64 2.51 6.33
CA ALA A 93 10.64 2.24 5.30
C ALA A 93 12.01 1.83 5.88
N LYS A 94 12.22 1.89 7.20
CA LYS A 94 13.47 1.44 7.85
C LYS A 94 13.80 -0.02 7.54
N ASN A 95 12.79 -0.88 7.51
CA ASN A 95 12.94 -2.26 7.10
C ASN A 95 12.14 -2.52 5.83
N VAL A 96 12.78 -2.27 4.69
CA VAL A 96 12.18 -2.53 3.38
C VAL A 96 11.82 -4.01 3.19
N LYS A 97 12.25 -4.98 3.99
CA LYS A 97 11.81 -6.38 3.83
C LYS A 97 10.53 -6.71 4.60
N ARG A 98 10.05 -5.79 5.46
CA ARG A 98 8.91 -6.02 6.35
C ARG A 98 7.89 -4.90 6.22
N LEU A 99 6.85 -5.16 5.44
CA LEU A 99 5.74 -4.25 5.20
C LEU A 99 4.66 -4.46 6.26
N VAL A 100 4.87 -3.92 7.46
CA VAL A 100 3.94 -4.07 8.58
C VAL A 100 3.36 -2.72 8.97
N ASP A 101 2.06 -2.69 9.27
CA ASP A 101 1.43 -1.53 9.92
C ASP A 101 2.05 -1.28 11.29
N THR A 102 2.61 -0.10 11.49
CA THR A 102 3.33 0.30 12.71
C THR A 102 2.51 1.22 13.60
N LEU A 103 1.29 1.60 13.21
CA LEU A 103 0.50 2.51 14.02
C LEU A 103 0.00 1.83 15.32
N PRO A 104 0.00 2.56 16.45
CA PRO A 104 -0.62 2.08 17.67
C PRO A 104 -2.14 1.99 17.52
N GLY A 105 -2.76 1.04 18.21
CA GLY A 105 -4.21 0.79 18.14
C GLY A 105 -4.66 -0.10 16.97
N GLY A 106 -3.73 -0.57 16.14
CA GLY A 106 -3.95 -1.62 15.15
C GLY A 106 -3.41 -2.99 15.58
N SER A 107 -3.60 -3.99 14.72
CA SER A 107 -3.16 -5.38 14.95
C SER A 107 -1.74 -5.68 14.45
N LYS A 108 -0.99 -4.65 14.03
CA LYS A 108 0.31 -4.79 13.33
C LYS A 108 0.20 -5.68 12.09
N PHE A 109 -0.80 -5.40 11.26
CA PHE A 109 -1.11 -6.19 10.07
C PHE A 109 0.09 -6.22 9.11
N SER A 110 0.48 -7.41 8.65
CA SER A 110 1.54 -7.59 7.65
C SER A 110 0.96 -7.59 6.24
N PHE A 111 1.56 -6.76 5.39
CA PHE A 111 1.31 -6.65 3.97
C PHE A 111 2.21 -7.57 3.12
N ASP A 112 3.18 -8.26 3.74
CA ASP A 112 4.24 -8.99 3.03
C ASP A 112 3.69 -10.03 2.05
N LYS A 113 2.69 -10.80 2.47
CA LYS A 113 2.04 -11.82 1.61
C LYS A 113 1.16 -11.26 0.49
N TYR A 114 0.95 -9.96 0.47
CA TYR A 114 0.15 -9.27 -0.54
C TYR A 114 1.01 -8.49 -1.53
N VAL A 115 2.35 -8.56 -1.41
CA VAL A 115 3.26 -8.04 -2.42
C VAL A 115 3.06 -8.88 -3.69
N PHE A 116 2.58 -8.22 -4.73
CA PHE A 116 2.32 -8.82 -6.02
C PHE A 116 3.54 -8.69 -6.94
N GLY A 117 4.32 -7.61 -6.80
CA GLY A 117 5.57 -7.40 -7.53
C GLY A 117 6.39 -6.24 -7.00
N GLU A 118 7.68 -6.24 -7.36
CA GLU A 118 8.64 -5.17 -7.08
C GLU A 118 9.31 -4.75 -8.39
N TYR A 119 9.44 -3.43 -8.60
CA TYR A 119 9.86 -2.85 -9.87
C TYR A 119 10.91 -1.76 -9.62
N SER A 120 12.11 -1.92 -10.19
CA SER A 120 13.23 -0.97 -10.08
C SER A 120 13.28 0.04 -11.22
N PHE A 121 13.69 1.28 -10.97
CA PHE A 121 13.74 2.36 -11.98
C PHE A 121 14.89 3.35 -11.78
#